data_AF-A0A2N5DTM2-F1
#
_entry.id   AF-A0A2N5DTM2-F1
#
_cell.length_a   1.000
_cell.length_b   1.000
_cell.length_c   1.000
_cell.angle_alpha   90.00
_cell.angle_beta   90.00
_cell.angle_gamma   90.00
#
_symmetry.space_group_name_H-M   'P 1'
#
loop_
_entity.id
_entity.type
_entity.pdbx_description
1 polymer ?
#
loop_
_entity_poly.entity_id
_entity_poly.type
_entity_poly.pdbx_seq_one_letter_code
_entity_poly.pdbx_strand_id
1 'polypeptide(L)'
;MKLKMKHAAAAAGLALALGYGFALGKYAIFPYSFIYEFKHRHFTSEQVDTVRNPTYLFKRDMYKEFHGQGDYVMVGDSITENARWDDIFPDYKIVNRGIAGDDTTGVLERIDDIIATGAKKAFIMIGTNDIDRGMS
;
A
#
# COMPACT_ATOMS: atom_id res chain seq x y z
N MET A 1 -26.13 27.46 -43.64
CA MET A 1 -25.63 28.19 -42.45
C MET A 1 -25.88 27.43 -41.14
N LYS A 2 -27.10 26.99 -40.84
CA LYS A 2 -27.44 26.27 -39.58
C LYS A 2 -26.64 24.99 -39.31
N LEU A 3 -26.32 24.19 -40.35
CA LEU A 3 -25.57 22.95 -40.19
C LEU A 3 -24.11 23.19 -39.76
N LYS A 4 -23.41 24.16 -40.35
CA LYS A 4 -22.02 24.51 -39.98
C LYS A 4 -21.92 25.02 -38.54
N MET A 5 -22.93 25.76 -38.08
CA MET A 5 -23.02 26.26 -36.70
C MET A 5 -23.17 25.14 -35.67
N LYS A 6 -23.92 24.08 -35.99
CA LYS A 6 -24.05 22.88 -35.12
C LYS A 6 -22.72 22.16 -34.95
N HIS A 7 -21.95 22.01 -36.03
CA HIS A 7 -20.63 21.36 -35.98
C HIS A 7 -19.61 22.20 -35.20
N ALA A 8 -19.64 23.53 -35.35
CA ALA A 8 -18.80 24.43 -34.57
C ALA A 8 -19.12 24.38 -33.07
N ALA A 9 -20.42 24.36 -32.71
CA ALA A 9 -20.85 24.20 -31.33
C ALA A 9 -20.43 22.84 -30.75
N ALA A 10 -20.54 21.76 -31.53
CA ALA A 10 -20.08 20.44 -31.12
C ALA A 10 -18.56 20.39 -30.88
N ALA A 11 -17.78 20.99 -31.78
CA ALA A 11 -16.32 21.07 -31.64
C ALA A 11 -15.89 21.87 -30.41
N ALA A 12 -16.56 23.01 -30.14
CA ALA A 12 -16.30 23.82 -28.95
C ALA A 12 -16.67 23.06 -27.66
N GLY A 13 -17.79 22.34 -27.65
CA GLY A 13 -18.19 21.50 -26.52
C GLY A 13 -17.17 20.39 -26.23
N LEU A 14 -16.64 19.73 -27.27
CA LEU A 14 -15.60 18.72 -27.13
C LEU A 14 -14.30 19.30 -26.57
N ALA A 15 -13.87 20.45 -27.07
CA ALA A 15 -12.66 21.13 -26.58
C ALA A 15 -12.78 21.52 -25.11
N LEU A 16 -13.95 22.03 -24.68
CA LEU A 16 -14.23 22.35 -23.28
C LEU A 16 -14.22 21.09 -22.41
N ALA A 17 -14.82 19.99 -22.87
CA ALA A 17 -14.84 18.73 -22.13
C ALA A 17 -13.43 18.16 -21.93
N LEU A 18 -12.60 18.17 -22.98
CA LEU A 18 -11.20 17.72 -22.92
C LEU A 18 -10.35 18.64 -22.01
N GLY A 19 -10.50 19.95 -22.15
CA GLY A 19 -9.81 20.93 -21.30
C GLY A 19 -10.19 20.79 -19.83
N TYR A 20 -11.48 20.58 -19.55
CA TYR A 20 -11.96 20.31 -18.20
C TYR A 20 -11.45 18.97 -17.66
N GLY A 21 -11.41 17.91 -18.48
CA GLY A 21 -10.81 16.62 -18.10
C GLY A 21 -9.33 16.75 -17.73
N PHE A 22 -8.56 17.50 -18.51
CA PHE A 22 -7.16 17.81 -18.19
C PHE A 22 -7.02 18.61 -16.90
N ALA A 23 -7.83 19.66 -16.72
CA ALA A 23 -7.80 20.47 -15.51
C ALA A 23 -8.20 19.67 -14.27
N LEU A 24 -9.20 18.79 -14.40
CA LEU A 24 -9.64 17.86 -13.35
C LEU A 24 -8.50 16.95 -12.91
N GLY A 25 -7.76 16.34 -13.84
CA GLY A 25 -6.63 15.48 -13.52
C GLY A 25 -5.43 16.23 -12.95
N LYS A 26 -5.09 17.40 -13.50
CA LYS A 26 -3.90 18.18 -13.10
C LYS A 26 -4.09 18.97 -11.80
N TYR A 27 -5.27 19.51 -11.57
CA TYR A 27 -5.55 20.44 -10.47
C TYR A 27 -6.52 19.87 -9.42
N ALA A 28 -6.95 18.62 -9.57
CA ALA A 28 -7.86 17.95 -8.63
C ALA A 28 -9.15 18.73 -8.33
N ILE A 29 -9.70 19.41 -9.35
CA ILE A 29 -10.96 20.17 -9.22
C ILE A 29 -12.18 19.25 -9.20
N PHE A 30 -13.31 19.70 -8.63
CA PHE A 30 -14.54 18.92 -8.54
C PHE A 30 -14.90 18.29 -9.90
N PRO A 31 -15.34 17.02 -9.99
CA PRO A 31 -15.51 16.05 -8.90
C PRO A 31 -14.32 15.06 -8.74
N TYR A 32 -13.06 15.52 -8.90
CA TYR A 32 -11.87 14.65 -8.83
C TYR A 32 -11.91 13.67 -7.66
N SER A 33 -12.13 14.14 -6.42
CA SER A 33 -12.15 13.27 -5.24
C SER A 33 -13.22 12.19 -5.32
N PHE A 34 -14.41 12.49 -5.84
CA PHE A 34 -15.46 11.49 -6.02
C PHE A 34 -15.09 10.44 -7.08
N ILE A 35 -14.54 10.87 -8.22
CA ILE A 35 -14.09 9.96 -9.29
C ILE A 35 -12.92 9.11 -8.81
N TYR A 36 -11.97 9.70 -8.09
CA TYR A 36 -10.83 9.02 -7.49
C TYR A 36 -11.30 7.93 -6.53
N GLU A 37 -12.15 8.27 -5.56
CA GLU A 37 -12.73 7.33 -4.60
C GLU A 37 -13.54 6.22 -5.28
N PHE A 38 -14.36 6.57 -6.28
CA PHE A 38 -15.15 5.60 -7.02
C PHE A 38 -14.27 4.64 -7.82
N LYS A 39 -13.26 5.18 -8.52
CA LYS A 39 -12.23 4.37 -9.20
C LYS A 39 -11.53 3.48 -8.17
N HIS A 40 -11.07 4.02 -7.06
CA HIS A 40 -10.34 3.29 -6.02
C HIS A 40 -11.19 2.24 -5.29
N ARG A 41 -12.51 2.42 -5.20
CA ARG A 41 -13.40 1.45 -4.55
C ARG A 41 -13.89 0.34 -5.49
N HIS A 42 -14.01 0.61 -6.78
CA HIS A 42 -14.69 -0.30 -7.71
C HIS A 42 -13.84 -0.79 -8.89
N PHE A 43 -12.78 -0.06 -9.25
CA PHE A 43 -11.93 -0.34 -10.42
C PHE A 43 -10.45 -0.51 -10.08
N THR A 44 -10.04 0.03 -8.94
CA THR A 44 -8.70 -0.06 -8.35
C THR A 44 -8.76 -0.55 -6.91
N SER A 45 -9.94 -0.96 -6.43
CA SER A 45 -9.98 -1.77 -5.22
C SER A 45 -9.23 -3.02 -5.59
N GLU A 46 -8.19 -3.27 -4.83
CA GLU A 46 -7.30 -4.39 -4.96
C GLU A 46 -8.11 -5.69 -5.18
N GLN A 47 -8.38 -6.03 -6.44
CA GLN A 47 -8.03 -7.36 -6.90
C GLN A 47 -6.50 -7.39 -7.01
N VAL A 48 -5.84 -7.14 -5.87
CA VAL A 48 -4.53 -7.71 -5.65
C VAL A 48 -4.81 -9.19 -5.70
N ASP A 49 -4.47 -9.76 -6.84
CA ASP A 49 -4.40 -11.18 -7.07
C ASP A 49 -3.25 -11.72 -6.21
N THR A 50 -3.32 -11.58 -4.88
CA THR A 50 -2.37 -12.18 -3.95
C THR A 50 -2.98 -13.46 -3.43
N VAL A 51 -2.80 -14.53 -4.20
CA VAL A 51 -2.40 -15.74 -3.49
C VAL A 51 -1.08 -15.40 -2.81
N ARG A 52 -1.14 -14.89 -1.56
CA ARG A 52 0.03 -14.73 -0.71
C ARG A 52 0.72 -16.09 -0.73
N ASN A 53 2.01 -16.10 -1.05
CA ASN A 53 2.76 -17.34 -1.13
C ASN A 53 2.54 -18.15 0.17
N PRO A 54 2.36 -19.48 0.12
CA PRO A 54 2.22 -20.32 1.32
C PRO A 54 3.26 -20.03 2.41
N THR A 55 4.48 -19.64 2.03
CA THR A 55 5.55 -19.22 2.94
C THR A 55 5.19 -17.97 3.74
N TYR A 56 4.59 -16.96 3.08
CA TYR A 56 4.10 -15.74 3.74
C TYR A 56 3.00 -16.11 4.74
N LEU A 57 2.01 -16.89 4.31
CA LEU A 57 0.88 -17.31 5.14
C LEU A 57 1.35 -18.07 6.38
N PHE A 58 2.24 -19.04 6.18
CA PHE A 58 2.85 -19.80 7.27
C PHE A 58 3.58 -18.89 8.26
N LYS A 59 4.42 -17.96 7.77
CA LYS A 59 5.19 -17.07 8.64
C LYS A 59 4.30 -16.06 9.37
N ARG A 60 3.29 -15.51 8.71
CA ARG A 60 2.27 -14.66 9.33
C ARG A 60 1.56 -15.40 10.46
N ASP A 61 1.06 -16.60 10.18
CA ASP A 61 0.32 -17.40 11.18
C ASP A 61 1.23 -17.83 12.34
N MET A 62 2.50 -18.14 12.05
CA MET A 62 3.51 -18.38 13.08
C MET A 62 3.72 -17.14 13.96
N TYR A 63 3.81 -15.93 13.40
CA TYR A 63 3.97 -14.71 14.19
C TYR A 63 2.72 -14.28 14.96
N LYS A 64 1.55 -14.66 14.45
CA LYS A 64 0.26 -14.51 15.12
C LYS A 64 0.12 -15.43 16.33
N GLU A 65 0.59 -16.67 16.25
CA GLU A 65 0.54 -17.58 17.40
C GLU A 65 1.70 -17.31 18.38
N PHE A 66 2.89 -17.09 17.83
CA PHE A 66 4.12 -16.89 18.61
C PHE A 66 4.54 -15.43 18.53
N HIS A 67 3.98 -14.61 19.42
CA HIS A 67 4.24 -13.19 19.33
C HIS A 67 5.71 -12.82 19.64
N GLY A 68 6.35 -13.59 20.51
CA GLY A 68 7.61 -13.17 21.11
C GLY A 68 7.41 -11.94 22.02
N GLN A 69 8.47 -11.58 22.75
CA GLN A 69 8.47 -10.41 23.63
C GLN A 69 9.82 -9.74 23.57
N GLY A 70 9.85 -8.44 23.36
CA GLY A 70 11.08 -7.65 23.34
C GLY A 70 10.81 -6.20 23.64
N ASP A 71 11.87 -5.43 23.89
CA ASP A 71 11.77 -3.98 24.08
C ASP A 71 11.63 -3.23 22.76
N TYR A 72 12.05 -3.88 21.66
CA TYR A 72 12.08 -3.32 20.32
C TYR A 72 11.51 -4.32 19.32
N VAL A 73 10.81 -3.83 18.30
CA VAL A 73 10.30 -4.65 17.19
C VAL A 73 10.78 -4.10 15.85
N MET A 74 11.29 -4.99 15.00
CA MET A 74 11.67 -4.68 13.62
C MET A 74 10.56 -5.16 12.69
N VAL A 75 9.95 -4.24 11.93
CA VAL A 75 8.80 -4.51 11.06
C VAL A 75 9.20 -4.26 9.61
N GLY A 76 8.90 -5.19 8.71
CA GLY A 76 9.17 -4.98 7.29
C GLY A 76 9.01 -6.22 6.44
N ASP A 77 9.73 -6.22 5.32
CA ASP A 77 9.74 -7.30 4.35
C ASP A 77 10.95 -8.25 4.53
N SER A 78 11.38 -8.87 3.42
CA SER A 78 12.56 -9.74 3.31
C SER A 78 13.87 -9.14 3.85
N ILE A 79 14.06 -7.83 3.75
CA ILE A 79 15.30 -7.17 4.21
C ILE A 79 15.33 -7.19 5.75
N THR A 80 14.18 -6.93 6.37
CA THR A 80 14.00 -7.00 7.82
C THR A 80 14.01 -8.46 8.31
N GLU A 81 13.40 -9.38 7.55
CA GLU A 81 13.35 -10.80 7.89
C GLU A 81 14.75 -11.42 8.01
N ASN A 82 15.63 -11.15 7.05
CA ASN A 82 16.90 -11.85 6.93
C ASN A 82 18.01 -11.33 7.87
N ALA A 83 17.77 -10.22 8.56
CA ALA A 83 18.73 -9.66 9.50
C ALA A 83 18.78 -10.48 10.81
N ARG A 84 20.00 -10.83 11.24
CA ARG A 84 20.25 -11.43 12.56
C ARG A 84 20.32 -10.35 13.62
N TRP A 85 19.16 -9.79 13.98
CA TRP A 85 19.09 -8.66 14.92
C TRP A 85 19.77 -8.92 16.26
N ASP A 86 19.70 -10.14 16.78
CA ASP A 86 20.36 -10.54 18.03
C ASP A 86 21.90 -10.57 17.92
N ASP A 87 22.48 -10.74 16.72
CA ASP A 87 23.93 -10.62 16.53
C ASP A 87 24.37 -9.18 16.37
N ILE A 88 23.57 -8.39 15.64
CA ILE A 88 23.87 -7.00 15.33
C ILE A 88 23.77 -6.16 16.61
N PHE A 89 22.80 -6.48 17.46
CA PHE A 89 22.47 -5.75 18.69
C PHE A 89 22.31 -6.72 19.88
N PRO A 90 23.40 -7.35 20.34
CA PRO A 90 23.35 -8.44 21.32
C PRO A 90 22.83 -8.00 22.71
N ASP A 91 22.98 -6.73 23.05
CA ASP A 91 22.54 -6.19 24.34
C ASP A 91 21.05 -5.79 24.35
N TYR A 92 20.34 -5.97 23.24
CA TYR A 92 18.95 -5.55 23.07
C TYR A 92 18.04 -6.73 22.77
N LYS A 93 16.91 -6.79 23.49
CA LYS A 93 15.86 -7.79 23.23
C LYS A 93 14.98 -7.32 22.08
N ILE A 94 15.29 -7.79 20.87
CA ILE A 94 14.61 -7.39 19.62
C ILE A 94 13.71 -8.52 19.13
N VAL A 95 12.48 -8.20 18.72
CA VAL A 95 11.59 -9.13 18.02
C VAL A 95 11.59 -8.82 16.53
N ASN A 96 11.92 -9.81 15.70
CA ASN A 96 11.85 -9.67 14.25
C ASN A 96 10.44 -10.02 13.74
N ARG A 97 9.79 -9.04 13.07
CA ARG A 97 8.49 -9.15 12.41
C ARG A 97 8.57 -8.85 10.91
N GLY A 98 9.71 -9.12 10.29
CA GLY A 98 9.90 -9.10 8.85
C GLY A 98 9.28 -10.33 8.18
N ILE A 99 8.57 -10.14 7.06
CA ILE A 99 8.06 -11.25 6.23
C ILE A 99 8.41 -11.01 4.76
N ALA A 100 9.08 -11.95 4.11
CA ALA A 100 9.52 -11.83 2.74
C ALA A 100 8.33 -11.61 1.78
N GLY A 101 8.48 -10.62 0.90
CA GLY A 101 7.44 -10.22 -0.06
C GLY A 101 6.29 -9.42 0.54
N ASP A 102 6.34 -9.06 1.82
CA ASP A 102 5.33 -8.22 2.45
C ASP A 102 5.30 -6.79 1.88
N ASP A 103 4.14 -6.16 1.92
CA ASP A 103 3.88 -4.81 1.43
C ASP A 103 3.20 -3.98 2.54
N THR A 104 2.94 -2.70 2.27
CA THR A 104 2.31 -1.82 3.28
C THR A 104 0.93 -2.32 3.70
N THR A 105 0.13 -2.83 2.77
CA THR A 105 -1.18 -3.45 3.04
C THR A 105 -1.02 -4.68 3.95
N GLY A 106 -0.09 -5.59 3.65
CA GLY A 106 0.14 -6.80 4.44
C GLY A 106 0.65 -6.52 5.85
N VAL A 107 1.51 -5.51 6.03
CA VAL A 107 1.93 -5.02 7.35
C VAL A 107 0.74 -4.45 8.12
N LEU A 108 -0.13 -3.68 7.47
CA LEU A 108 -1.32 -3.10 8.09
C LEU A 108 -2.31 -4.19 8.55
N GLU A 109 -2.51 -5.23 7.74
CA GLU A 109 -3.39 -6.37 8.06
C GLU A 109 -2.95 -7.15 9.31
N ARG A 110 -1.65 -7.16 9.62
CA ARG A 110 -1.06 -7.89 10.76
C ARG A 110 -0.56 -6.96 11.87
N ILE A 111 -1.07 -5.72 11.91
CA ILE A 111 -0.60 -4.72 12.87
C ILE A 111 -0.86 -5.15 14.32
N ASP A 112 -1.96 -5.86 14.58
CA ASP A 112 -2.29 -6.35 15.92
C ASP A 112 -1.25 -7.38 16.42
N ASP A 113 -0.74 -8.24 15.54
CA ASP A 113 0.30 -9.23 15.88
C ASP A 113 1.65 -8.57 16.20
N ILE A 114 1.91 -7.39 15.61
CA ILE A 114 3.08 -6.56 15.90
C ILE A 114 2.91 -5.86 17.25
N ILE A 115 1.73 -5.29 17.51
CA ILE A 115 1.42 -4.64 18.79
C ILE A 115 1.47 -5.65 19.94
N ALA A 116 0.99 -6.88 19.72
CA ALA A 116 0.99 -7.96 20.71
C ALA A 116 2.39 -8.37 21.22
N THR A 117 3.47 -7.97 20.53
CA THR A 117 4.85 -8.18 21.01
C THR A 117 5.15 -7.42 22.32
N GLY A 118 4.38 -6.38 22.64
CA GLY A 118 4.61 -5.51 23.79
C GLY A 118 5.85 -4.63 23.67
N ALA A 119 6.42 -4.51 22.45
CA ALA A 119 7.60 -3.69 22.23
C ALA A 119 7.34 -2.21 22.49
N LYS A 120 8.31 -1.54 23.11
CA LYS A 120 8.24 -0.11 23.46
C LYS A 120 8.52 0.79 22.26
N LYS A 121 9.26 0.28 21.27
CA LYS A 121 9.62 0.99 20.04
C LYS A 121 9.53 0.06 18.84
N ALA A 122 9.00 0.57 17.74
CA ALA A 122 8.97 -0.11 16.46
C ALA A 122 9.87 0.62 15.45
N PHE A 123 10.67 -0.14 14.71
CA PHE A 123 11.41 0.34 13.55
C PHE A 123 10.80 -0.29 12.31
N ILE A 124 10.35 0.55 11.37
CA ILE A 124 9.58 0.11 10.21
C ILE A 124 10.38 0.42 8.95
N MET A 125 10.56 -0.60 8.11
CA MET A 125 11.11 -0.48 6.77
C MET A 125 10.31 -1.37 5.82
N ILE A 126 9.49 -0.74 4.99
CA ILE A 126 8.54 -1.39 4.07
C ILE A 126 8.33 -0.47 2.86
N GLY A 127 7.78 -0.98 1.75
CA GLY A 127 7.40 -0.18 0.58
C GLY A 127 8.06 -0.61 -0.73
N THR A 128 9.19 -1.34 -0.68
CA THR A 128 9.88 -1.73 -1.93
C THR A 128 9.05 -2.70 -2.77
N ASN A 129 8.26 -3.57 -2.13
CA ASN A 129 7.37 -4.51 -2.81
C ASN A 129 6.10 -3.82 -3.33
N ASP A 130 5.63 -2.77 -2.65
CA ASP A 130 4.55 -1.91 -3.13
C ASP A 130 4.93 -1.25 -4.45
N ILE A 131 6.14 -0.68 -4.51
CA ILE A 131 6.69 -0.06 -5.72
C ILE A 131 6.84 -1.09 -6.86
N ASP A 132 7.39 -2.27 -6.57
CA ASP A 132 7.55 -3.36 -7.55
C ASP A 132 6.21 -3.80 -8.15
N ARG A 133 5.14 -3.78 -7.33
CA ARG A 133 3.78 -4.13 -7.73
C ARG A 133 2.97 -2.95 -8.30
N GLY A 134 3.53 -1.75 -8.32
CA GLY A 134 2.86 -0.53 -8.80
C GLY A 134 1.72 -0.04 -7.88
N MET A 135 1.80 -0.34 -6.58
CA MET A 135 0.85 0.10 -5.54
C MET A 135 1.30 1.45 -4.96
N SER A 136 0.36 2.29 -4.50
CA SER A 136 0.63 3.62 -3.90
C SER A 136 -0.11 3.83 -2.59
#